data_AF-A0A7S0PQJ4-F1
#
_entry.id   AF-A0A7S0PQJ4-F1
#
_cell.length_a   1.000
_cell.length_b   1.000
_cell.length_c   1.000
_cell.angle_alpha   90.00
_cell.angle_beta   90.00
_cell.angle_gamma   90.00
#
_symmetry.space_group_name_H-M   'P 1'
#
loop_
_entity.id
_entity.type
_entity.pdbx_description
1 polymer ?
#
loop_
_entity_poly.entity_id
_entity_poly.type
_entity_poly.pdbx_seq_one_letter_code
_entity_poly.pdbx_strand_id
1 'polypeptide(L)'
;ARMASLEDLYAVSRRLCFDIQEGLVKLERDEEGKRARNENLARDMRARMGELTKVTSELERQFRVQAMKQSMAKSDVWKRKVENVIEEVDQLRVSMDRFGSREAKRMNEAKERDDLMRRVTDDAEFRSLVGEYDAESGSMKSIRRSGSMVDELLETGANVLGNLGEQSATLRGAKRKMMTLLDNMGVSSSLLRVIDRRQRLDAILVYGGMLFTMVFLLIVWWIFK
;
A
#
# COMPACT_ATOMS: atom_id res chain seq x y z
N ALA A 1 26.82 4.51 -13.04
CA ALA A 1 25.67 4.02 -12.25
C ALA A 1 25.64 2.50 -12.30
N ARG A 2 25.88 1.80 -11.18
CA ARG A 2 25.78 0.33 -11.14
C ARG A 2 24.29 -0.04 -11.32
N MET A 3 23.96 -0.74 -12.41
CA MET A 3 22.61 -1.29 -12.60
C MET A 3 22.27 -2.16 -11.38
N ALA A 4 21.15 -1.88 -10.72
CA ALA A 4 20.63 -2.72 -9.64
C ALA A 4 20.38 -4.12 -10.20
N SER A 5 20.76 -5.17 -9.47
CA SER A 5 20.56 -6.53 -9.95
C SER A 5 19.08 -6.92 -9.91
N LEU A 6 18.69 -7.93 -10.68
CA LEU A 6 17.34 -8.46 -10.71
C LEU A 6 16.84 -8.88 -9.31
N GLU A 7 17.75 -9.42 -8.49
CA GLU A 7 17.48 -9.76 -7.09
C GLU A 7 17.25 -8.54 -6.21
N ASP A 8 18.01 -7.46 -6.42
CA ASP A 8 17.84 -6.21 -5.68
C ASP A 8 16.47 -5.58 -6.00
N LEU A 9 16.10 -5.53 -7.29
CA LEU A 9 14.81 -4.99 -7.73
C LEU A 9 13.63 -5.79 -7.17
N TYR A 10 13.74 -7.11 -7.14
CA TYR A 10 12.73 -7.98 -6.55
C TYR A 10 12.62 -7.82 -5.02
N ALA A 11 13.75 -7.65 -4.33
CA ALA A 11 13.73 -7.40 -2.89
C ALA A 11 13.06 -6.07 -2.55
N VAL A 12 13.34 -5.02 -3.34
CA VAL A 12 12.72 -3.70 -3.20
C VAL A 12 11.23 -3.75 -3.48
N SER A 13 10.79 -4.44 -4.55
CA SER A 13 9.36 -4.56 -4.86
C SER A 13 8.60 -5.28 -3.76
N ARG A 14 9.12 -6.39 -3.23
CA ARG A 14 8.50 -7.14 -2.12
C ARG A 14 8.42 -6.33 -0.84
N ARG A 15 9.43 -5.51 -0.53
CA ARG A 15 9.39 -4.60 0.61
C ARG A 15 8.30 -3.55 0.44
N LEU A 16 8.22 -2.91 -0.73
CA LEU A 16 7.18 -1.93 -1.03
C LEU A 16 5.78 -2.55 -0.97
N CYS A 17 5.57 -3.77 -1.48
CA CYS A 17 4.30 -4.48 -1.34
C CYS A 17 3.90 -4.64 0.14
N PHE A 18 4.84 -5.07 1.00
CA PHE A 18 4.57 -5.24 2.43
C PHE A 18 4.23 -3.91 3.12
N ASP A 19 5.02 -2.87 2.88
CA ASP A 19 4.79 -1.55 3.48
C ASP A 19 3.42 -0.99 3.08
N ILE A 20 3.01 -1.18 1.81
CA ILE A 20 1.70 -0.75 1.31
C ILE A 20 0.57 -1.55 1.96
N GLN A 21 0.70 -2.88 2.05
CA GLN A 21 -0.30 -3.72 2.72
C GLN A 21 -0.46 -3.37 4.20
N GLU A 22 0.66 -3.18 4.91
CA GLU A 22 0.63 -2.80 6.33
C GLU A 22 -0.01 -1.42 6.52
N GLY A 23 0.31 -0.45 5.65
CA GLY A 23 -0.30 0.87 5.69
C GLY A 23 -1.80 0.83 5.40
N LEU A 24 -2.25 0.05 4.42
CA LEU A 24 -3.68 -0.15 4.12
C LEU A 24 -4.43 -0.78 5.29
N VAL A 25 -3.87 -1.80 5.95
CA VAL A 25 -4.47 -2.42 7.14
C VAL A 25 -4.54 -1.44 8.32
N LYS A 26 -3.54 -0.56 8.49
CA LYS A 26 -3.57 0.50 9.50
C LYS A 26 -4.66 1.52 9.20
N LEU A 27 -4.82 1.90 7.93
CA LEU A 27 -5.87 2.81 7.48
C LEU A 27 -7.27 2.25 7.71
N GLU A 28 -7.48 0.96 7.47
CA GLU A 28 -8.76 0.27 7.71
C GLU A 28 -9.07 0.10 9.21
N ARG A 29 -8.05 0.00 10.07
CA ARG A 29 -8.22 -0.16 11.53
C ARG A 29 -8.47 1.15 12.27
N ASP A 30 -7.89 2.26 11.83
CA ASP A 30 -7.96 3.57 12.50
C ASP A 30 -9.10 4.46 11.95
N GLU A 31 -10.14 3.89 11.32
CA GLU A 31 -11.22 4.63 10.62
C GLU A 31 -11.95 5.68 11.50
N GLU A 32 -11.99 5.53 12.83
CA GLU A 32 -12.84 6.35 13.70
C GLU A 32 -12.13 7.49 14.45
N GLY A 33 -10.79 7.54 14.50
CA GLY A 33 -10.11 8.40 15.50
C GLY A 33 -9.22 9.53 14.98
N LYS A 34 -8.59 9.40 13.81
CA LYS A 34 -7.42 10.24 13.44
C LYS A 34 -7.36 10.62 11.95
N ARG A 35 -8.40 11.28 11.43
CA ARG A 35 -8.56 11.67 10.01
C ARG A 35 -7.31 12.28 9.36
N ALA A 36 -6.69 13.31 9.96
CA ALA A 36 -5.51 13.96 9.39
C ALA A 36 -4.28 13.04 9.31
N ARG A 37 -4.11 12.13 10.28
CA ARG A 37 -3.03 11.12 10.27
C ARG A 37 -3.29 10.07 9.19
N ASN A 38 -4.55 9.67 9.03
CA ASN A 38 -4.97 8.71 8.02
C ASN A 38 -4.81 9.30 6.61
N GLU A 39 -5.09 10.58 6.41
CA GLU A 39 -4.88 11.24 5.12
C GLU A 39 -3.39 11.27 4.73
N ASN A 40 -2.51 11.63 5.66
CA ASN A 40 -1.06 11.61 5.43
C ASN A 40 -0.54 10.20 5.13
N LEU A 41 -1.00 9.20 5.87
CA LEU A 41 -0.64 7.80 5.64
C LEU A 41 -1.15 7.32 4.26
N ALA A 42 -2.38 7.67 3.87
CA ALA A 42 -2.93 7.34 2.56
C ALA A 42 -2.19 8.03 1.41
N ARG A 43 -1.69 9.25 1.61
CA ARG A 43 -0.81 9.92 0.63
C ARG A 43 0.54 9.20 0.51
N ASP A 44 1.15 8.80 1.62
CA ASP A 44 2.40 8.03 1.63
C ASP A 44 2.23 6.68 0.90
N MET A 45 1.13 5.96 1.17
CA MET A 45 0.84 4.68 0.51
C MET A 45 0.67 4.83 -1.01
N ARG A 46 0.02 5.91 -1.47
CA ARG A 46 -0.07 6.21 -2.91
C ARG A 46 1.28 6.54 -3.53
N ALA A 47 2.14 7.28 -2.82
CA ALA A 47 3.50 7.58 -3.30
C ALA A 47 4.32 6.29 -3.46
N ARG A 48 4.31 5.42 -2.44
CA ARG A 48 4.96 4.10 -2.47
C ARG A 48 4.40 3.19 -3.57
N MET A 49 3.10 3.26 -3.85
CA MET A 49 2.50 2.55 -4.97
C MET A 49 3.07 3.00 -6.32
N GLY A 50 3.26 4.31 -6.49
CA GLY A 50 3.90 4.88 -7.67
C GLY A 50 5.36 4.44 -7.81
N GLU A 51 6.11 4.34 -6.71
CA GLU A 51 7.46 3.77 -6.70
C GLU A 51 7.47 2.28 -7.05
N LEU A 52 6.56 1.50 -6.49
CA LEU A 52 6.42 0.08 -6.75
C LEU A 52 6.15 -0.18 -8.24
N THR A 53 5.25 0.58 -8.88
CA THR A 53 5.01 0.45 -10.33
C THR A 53 6.27 0.73 -11.16
N LYS A 54 7.09 1.72 -10.77
CA LYS A 54 8.36 2.02 -11.45
C LYS A 54 9.39 0.89 -11.26
N VAL A 55 9.49 0.33 -10.05
CA VAL A 55 10.41 -0.77 -9.76
C VAL A 55 9.99 -2.04 -10.50
N THR A 56 8.69 -2.33 -10.56
CA THR A 56 8.15 -3.50 -11.29
C THR A 56 8.40 -3.40 -12.80
N SER A 57 8.27 -2.22 -13.41
CA SER A 57 8.59 -2.05 -14.84
C SER A 57 10.08 -2.18 -15.14
N GLU A 58 10.95 -1.67 -14.26
CA GLU A 58 12.41 -1.87 -14.37
C GLU A 58 12.80 -3.34 -14.17
N LEU A 59 12.15 -4.04 -13.22
CA LEU A 59 12.32 -5.48 -13.00
C LEU A 59 11.94 -6.28 -14.25
N GLU A 60 10.81 -5.99 -14.88
CA GLU A 60 10.35 -6.66 -16.10
C GLU A 60 11.30 -6.38 -17.28
N ARG A 61 11.79 -5.13 -17.39
CA ARG A 61 12.77 -4.75 -18.42
C ARG A 61 14.08 -5.51 -18.27
N GLN A 62 14.63 -5.56 -17.05
CA GLN A 62 15.86 -6.30 -16.80
C GLN A 62 15.69 -7.81 -16.96
N PHE A 63 14.54 -8.35 -16.53
CA PHE A 63 14.19 -9.75 -16.76
C PHE A 63 14.21 -10.08 -18.25
N ARG A 64 13.57 -9.27 -19.10
CA ARG A 64 13.58 -9.49 -20.56
C ARG A 64 14.99 -9.54 -21.14
N VAL A 65 15.87 -8.63 -20.72
CA VAL A 65 17.28 -8.58 -21.18
C VAL A 65 18.08 -9.80 -20.70
N GLN A 66 17.79 -10.29 -19.49
CA GLN A 66 18.51 -11.41 -18.89
C GLN A 66 17.97 -12.78 -19.34
N ALA A 67 16.67 -12.88 -19.61
CA ALA A 67 16.00 -14.05 -20.16
C ALA A 67 16.54 -14.40 -21.55
N MET A 68 16.90 -13.41 -22.37
CA MET A 68 17.57 -13.64 -23.65
C MET A 68 18.98 -14.24 -23.52
N LYS A 69 19.59 -14.19 -22.33
CA LYS A 69 21.00 -14.59 -22.10
C LYS A 69 21.16 -15.85 -21.25
N GLN A 70 20.11 -16.35 -20.58
CA GLN A 70 20.19 -17.46 -19.62
C GLN A 70 19.43 -18.71 -20.08
N SER A 71 19.69 -19.85 -19.44
CA SER A 71 18.99 -21.11 -19.73
C SER A 71 17.50 -21.06 -19.35
N MET A 72 16.67 -21.79 -20.11
CA MET A 72 15.20 -21.80 -20.01
C MET A 72 14.69 -22.00 -18.57
N ALA A 73 15.28 -22.91 -17.78
CA ALA A 73 14.81 -23.20 -16.42
C ALA A 73 14.98 -22.05 -15.41
N LYS A 74 16.08 -21.27 -15.51
CA LYS A 74 16.27 -20.08 -14.65
C LYS A 74 15.37 -18.93 -15.08
N SER A 75 15.11 -18.83 -16.39
CA SER A 75 14.15 -17.88 -16.94
C SER A 75 12.72 -18.15 -16.45
N ASP A 76 12.29 -19.41 -16.39
CA ASP A 76 10.94 -19.77 -15.92
C ASP A 76 10.69 -19.43 -14.45
N VAL A 77 11.69 -19.64 -13.58
CA VAL A 77 11.57 -19.28 -12.15
C VAL A 77 11.43 -17.77 -11.99
N TRP A 78 12.22 -16.99 -12.73
CA TRP A 78 12.16 -15.54 -12.68
C TRP A 78 10.91 -14.98 -13.34
N LYS A 79 10.43 -15.60 -14.42
CA LYS A 79 9.17 -15.27 -15.06
C LYS A 79 8.02 -15.35 -14.05
N ARG A 80 7.89 -16.47 -13.34
CA ARG A 80 6.88 -16.64 -12.27
C ARG A 80 7.01 -15.60 -11.17
N LYS A 81 8.24 -15.29 -10.73
CA LYS A 81 8.47 -14.25 -9.70
C LYS A 81 8.01 -12.86 -10.16
N VAL A 82 8.27 -12.50 -11.41
CA VAL A 82 7.86 -11.22 -11.99
C VAL A 82 6.34 -11.17 -12.16
N GLU A 83 5.73 -12.23 -12.70
CA GLU A 83 4.27 -12.35 -12.83
C GLU A 83 3.58 -12.20 -11.47
N ASN A 84 4.06 -12.88 -10.42
CA ASN A 84 3.52 -12.74 -9.07
C ASN A 84 3.57 -11.30 -8.54
N VAL A 85 4.66 -10.57 -8.81
CA VAL A 85 4.78 -9.17 -8.37
C VAL A 85 3.82 -8.27 -9.14
N ILE A 86 3.62 -8.51 -10.44
CA ILE A 86 2.68 -7.76 -11.27
C ILE A 86 1.25 -7.97 -10.76
N GLU A 87 0.85 -9.22 -10.52
CA GLU A 87 -0.48 -9.54 -9.98
C GLU A 87 -0.71 -8.89 -8.61
N GLU A 88 0.28 -8.92 -7.72
CA GLU A 88 0.20 -8.29 -6.41
C GLU A 88 0.09 -6.77 -6.51
N VAL A 89 0.80 -6.14 -7.46
CA VAL A 89 0.69 -4.71 -7.77
C VAL A 89 -0.72 -4.33 -8.20
N ASP A 90 -1.33 -5.13 -9.08
CA ASP A 90 -2.70 -4.88 -9.55
C ASP A 90 -3.73 -5.04 -8.41
N GLN A 91 -3.57 -6.08 -7.59
CA GLN A 91 -4.41 -6.28 -6.40
C GLN A 91 -4.28 -5.10 -5.43
N LEU A 92 -3.06 -4.64 -5.15
CA LEU A 92 -2.83 -3.50 -4.26
C LEU A 92 -3.41 -2.22 -4.84
N ARG A 93 -3.30 -2.01 -6.14
CA ARG A 93 -3.88 -0.85 -6.83
C ARG A 93 -5.39 -0.81 -6.70
N VAL A 94 -6.06 -1.94 -6.93
CA VAL A 94 -7.53 -2.05 -6.75
C VAL A 94 -7.91 -1.79 -5.29
N SER A 95 -7.17 -2.32 -4.31
CA SER A 95 -7.45 -2.08 -2.90
C SER A 95 -7.28 -0.60 -2.49
N MET A 96 -6.24 0.06 -3.03
CA MET A 96 -5.98 1.48 -2.80
C MET A 96 -7.06 2.37 -3.41
N ASP A 97 -7.55 2.01 -4.61
CA ASP A 97 -8.60 2.75 -5.30
C ASP A 97 -9.96 2.62 -4.59
N ARG A 98 -10.29 1.42 -4.09
CA ARG A 98 -11.46 1.21 -3.23
C ARG A 98 -11.40 2.06 -1.96
N PHE A 99 -10.24 2.15 -1.32
CA PHE A 99 -10.06 3.02 -0.17
C PHE A 99 -10.21 4.50 -0.54
N GLY A 100 -9.60 4.91 -1.65
CA GLY A 100 -9.67 6.29 -2.15
C GLY A 100 -11.09 6.72 -2.53
N SER A 101 -11.86 5.86 -3.21
CA SER A 101 -13.23 6.15 -3.63
C SER A 101 -14.19 6.25 -2.44
N ARG A 102 -14.00 5.43 -1.39
CA ARG A 102 -14.75 5.55 -0.13
C ARG A 102 -14.50 6.91 0.54
N GLU A 103 -13.24 7.31 0.68
CA GLU A 103 -12.90 8.61 1.27
C GLU A 103 -13.39 9.79 0.42
N ALA A 104 -13.28 9.69 -0.91
CA ALA A 104 -13.80 10.70 -1.83
C ALA A 104 -15.33 10.83 -1.74
N LYS A 105 -16.05 9.71 -1.65
CA LYS A 105 -17.51 9.70 -1.47
C LYS A 105 -17.90 10.37 -0.15
N ARG A 106 -17.25 10.01 0.96
CA ARG A 106 -17.49 10.63 2.27
C ARG A 106 -17.20 12.13 2.28
N MET A 107 -16.13 12.55 1.60
CA MET A 107 -15.78 13.97 1.46
C MET A 107 -16.82 14.72 0.63
N ASN A 108 -17.32 14.11 -0.44
CA ASN A 108 -18.37 14.71 -1.27
C ASN A 108 -19.69 14.83 -0.51
N GLU A 109 -20.10 13.78 0.21
CA GLU A 109 -21.29 13.79 1.08
C GLU A 109 -21.17 14.86 2.19
N ALA A 110 -20.00 15.01 2.81
CA ALA A 110 -19.76 16.02 3.82
C ALA A 110 -19.84 17.45 3.23
N LYS A 111 -19.30 17.64 2.03
CA LYS A 111 -19.35 18.93 1.32
C LYS A 111 -20.77 19.28 0.86
N GLU A 112 -21.51 18.31 0.31
CA GLU A 112 -22.92 18.49 -0.05
C GLU A 112 -23.76 18.83 1.18
N ARG A 113 -23.51 18.16 2.31
CA ARG A 113 -24.16 18.49 3.59
C ARG A 113 -23.86 19.92 4.02
N ASP A 114 -22.61 20.37 3.92
CA ASP A 114 -22.24 21.74 4.29
C ASP A 114 -22.91 22.77 3.37
N ASP A 115 -22.92 22.53 2.05
CA ASP A 115 -23.59 23.38 1.07
C ASP A 115 -25.11 23.44 1.32
N LEU A 116 -25.75 22.33 1.70
CA LEU A 116 -27.16 22.29 2.07
C LEU A 116 -27.43 23.04 3.39
N MET A 117 -26.60 22.83 4.41
CA MET A 117 -26.72 23.52 5.70
C MET A 117 -26.51 25.03 5.57
N ARG A 118 -25.60 25.44 4.69
CA ARG A 118 -25.37 26.84 4.36
C ARG A 118 -26.59 27.47 3.67
N ARG A 119 -27.19 26.78 2.69
CA ARG A 119 -28.44 27.24 2.06
C ARG A 119 -29.60 27.35 3.05
N VAL A 120 -29.72 26.40 3.98
CA VAL A 120 -30.72 26.42 5.06
C VAL A 120 -30.46 27.56 6.06
N THR A 121 -29.19 27.93 6.27
CA THR A 121 -28.84 28.95 7.27
C THR A 121 -28.99 30.37 6.72
N ASP A 122 -28.65 30.60 5.46
CA ASP A 122 -28.61 31.94 4.85
C ASP A 122 -29.98 32.43 4.33
N ASP A 123 -30.92 31.53 4.01
CA ASP A 123 -32.19 31.89 3.38
C ASP A 123 -33.39 31.76 4.36
N ALA A 124 -33.92 32.91 4.78
CA ALA A 124 -35.01 33.00 5.75
C ALA A 124 -36.36 32.49 5.21
N GLU A 125 -36.59 32.62 3.89
CA GLU A 125 -37.80 32.14 3.22
C GLU A 125 -37.77 30.61 3.08
N PHE A 126 -36.59 30.06 2.76
CA PHE A 126 -36.34 28.62 2.73
C PHE A 126 -36.49 27.97 4.12
N ARG A 127 -36.05 28.63 5.20
CA ARG A 127 -36.25 28.16 6.59
C ARG A 127 -37.73 28.03 6.97
N SER A 128 -38.55 29.02 6.58
CA SER A 128 -39.99 29.01 6.82
C SER A 128 -40.66 27.84 6.10
N LEU A 129 -40.33 27.66 4.82
CA LEU A 129 -40.90 26.61 3.97
C LEU A 129 -40.51 25.20 4.44
N VAL A 130 -39.26 24.99 4.87
CA VAL A 130 -38.79 23.70 5.42
C VAL A 130 -39.48 23.37 6.75
N GLY A 131 -39.66 24.35 7.63
CA GLY A 131 -40.36 24.17 8.91
C GLY A 131 -41.85 23.84 8.76
N GLU A 132 -42.50 24.41 7.74
CA GLU A 132 -43.92 24.14 7.42
C GLU A 132 -44.11 22.76 6.75
N TYR A 133 -43.16 22.34 5.89
CA TYR A 133 -43.19 21.03 5.22
C TYR A 133 -42.88 19.85 6.17
N ASP A 134 -42.01 20.05 7.17
CA ASP A 134 -41.72 19.04 8.21
C ASP A 134 -42.94 18.77 9.12
N ALA A 135 -43.78 19.78 9.36
CA ALA A 135 -44.98 19.65 10.17
C ALA A 135 -46.11 18.85 9.48
N GLU A 136 -46.24 18.94 8.14
CA GLU A 136 -47.37 18.36 7.40
C GLU A 136 -47.04 17.06 6.64
N SER A 137 -45.78 16.87 6.20
CA SER A 137 -45.40 15.76 5.30
C SER A 137 -44.39 14.76 5.89
N GLY A 138 -43.82 15.02 7.07
CA GLY A 138 -42.64 14.32 7.60
C GLY A 138 -42.82 12.85 8.02
N SER A 139 -44.03 12.39 8.31
CA SER A 139 -44.27 11.03 8.84
C SER A 139 -44.58 9.98 7.76
N MET A 140 -45.48 10.28 6.82
CA MET A 140 -46.02 9.23 5.94
C MET A 140 -45.14 8.94 4.71
N LYS A 141 -44.41 9.94 4.21
CA LYS A 141 -43.46 9.78 3.08
C LYS A 141 -42.11 9.23 3.54
N SER A 142 -41.67 9.51 4.76
CA SER A 142 -40.41 9.02 5.32
C SER A 142 -40.46 7.52 5.61
N ILE A 143 -41.60 6.99 6.11
CA ILE A 143 -41.78 5.56 6.38
C ILE A 143 -41.73 4.74 5.08
N ARG A 144 -42.42 5.18 4.02
CA ARG A 144 -42.42 4.46 2.73
C ARG A 144 -41.05 4.50 2.02
N ARG A 145 -40.35 5.64 2.05
CA ARG A 145 -38.99 5.75 1.50
C ARG A 145 -37.96 4.99 2.33
N SER A 146 -38.13 4.95 3.64
CA SER A 146 -37.27 4.16 4.53
C SER A 146 -37.47 2.68 4.30
N GLY A 147 -38.70 2.20 4.04
CA GLY A 147 -38.96 0.80 3.70
C GLY A 147 -38.24 0.34 2.44
N SER A 148 -38.39 1.08 1.33
CA SER A 148 -37.72 0.72 0.07
C SER A 148 -36.20 0.86 0.13
N MET A 149 -35.69 1.86 0.88
CA MET A 149 -34.25 2.06 1.08
C MET A 149 -33.66 1.00 2.01
N VAL A 150 -34.40 0.56 3.04
CA VAL A 150 -33.98 -0.55 3.91
C VAL A 150 -33.92 -1.85 3.12
N ASP A 151 -34.87 -2.12 2.23
CA ASP A 151 -34.85 -3.31 1.38
C ASP A 151 -33.64 -3.30 0.41
N GLU A 152 -33.36 -2.16 -0.24
CA GLU A 152 -32.20 -1.99 -1.12
C GLU A 152 -30.86 -2.06 -0.35
N LEU A 153 -30.81 -1.53 0.88
CA LEU A 153 -29.66 -1.65 1.78
C LEU A 153 -29.49 -3.06 2.35
N LEU A 154 -30.57 -3.83 2.54
CA LEU A 154 -30.51 -5.22 2.95
C LEU A 154 -30.04 -6.12 1.80
N GLU A 155 -30.50 -5.88 0.58
CA GLU A 155 -30.07 -6.60 -0.62
C GLU A 155 -28.60 -6.28 -0.97
N THR A 156 -28.24 -5.01 -0.93
CA THR A 156 -26.84 -4.57 -1.10
C THR A 156 -25.97 -5.03 0.06
N GLY A 157 -26.50 -5.00 1.30
CA GLY A 157 -25.84 -5.46 2.51
C GLY A 157 -25.57 -6.96 2.48
N ALA A 158 -26.51 -7.77 1.99
CA ALA A 158 -26.34 -9.22 1.83
C ALA A 158 -25.27 -9.56 0.77
N ASN A 159 -25.27 -8.86 -0.37
CA ASN A 159 -24.25 -9.03 -1.41
C ASN A 159 -22.85 -8.56 -0.98
N VAL A 160 -22.78 -7.50 -0.16
CA VAL A 160 -21.54 -6.99 0.41
C VAL A 160 -21.05 -7.90 1.54
N LEU A 161 -21.93 -8.42 2.42
CA LEU A 161 -21.57 -9.38 3.46
C LEU A 161 -21.09 -10.72 2.88
N GLY A 162 -21.71 -11.19 1.78
CA GLY A 162 -21.24 -12.37 1.03
C GLY A 162 -19.83 -12.14 0.47
N ASN A 163 -19.59 -11.01 -0.18
CA ASN A 163 -18.27 -10.64 -0.71
C ASN A 163 -17.21 -10.34 0.37
N LEU A 164 -17.60 -9.79 1.51
CA LEU A 164 -16.70 -9.51 2.64
C LEU A 164 -16.35 -10.79 3.42
N GLY A 165 -17.28 -11.74 3.52
CA GLY A 165 -17.04 -13.08 4.07
C GLY A 165 -15.96 -13.82 3.27
N GLU A 166 -16.09 -13.84 1.94
CA GLU A 166 -15.11 -14.44 1.02
C GLU A 166 -13.79 -13.66 0.95
N GLN A 167 -13.81 -12.32 1.00
CA GLN A 167 -12.59 -11.50 1.01
C GLN A 167 -11.83 -11.59 2.35
N SER A 168 -12.52 -11.71 3.49
CA SER A 168 -11.86 -11.86 4.80
C SER A 168 -11.12 -13.20 4.92
N ALA A 169 -11.65 -14.27 4.32
CA ALA A 169 -11.00 -15.57 4.24
C ALA A 169 -9.78 -15.54 3.30
N THR A 170 -9.86 -14.77 2.22
CA THR A 170 -8.77 -14.63 1.23
C THR A 170 -7.62 -13.75 1.74
N LEU A 171 -7.91 -12.63 2.41
CA LEU A 171 -6.89 -11.75 3.00
C LEU A 171 -6.26 -12.35 4.28
N ARG A 172 -7.03 -13.05 5.12
CA ARG A 172 -6.47 -13.83 6.24
C ARG A 172 -5.67 -15.03 5.75
N GLY A 173 -6.11 -15.67 4.67
CA GLY A 173 -5.40 -16.76 3.99
C GLY A 173 -4.09 -16.30 3.36
N ALA A 174 -4.06 -15.12 2.73
CA ALA A 174 -2.86 -14.50 2.16
C ALA A 174 -1.86 -14.07 3.24
N LYS A 175 -2.33 -13.51 4.37
CA LYS A 175 -1.49 -13.18 5.52
C LYS A 175 -0.87 -14.44 6.16
N ARG A 176 -1.64 -15.51 6.32
CA ARG A 176 -1.13 -16.78 6.88
C ARG A 176 -0.19 -17.48 5.90
N LYS A 177 -0.52 -17.52 4.61
CA LYS A 177 0.38 -18.02 3.57
C LYS A 177 1.65 -17.18 3.47
N MET A 178 1.59 -15.85 3.61
CA MET A 178 2.77 -14.98 3.63
C MET A 178 3.63 -15.21 4.89
N MET A 179 3.01 -15.37 6.07
CA MET A 179 3.72 -15.73 7.30
C MET A 179 4.42 -17.10 7.17
N THR A 180 3.74 -18.09 6.59
CA THR A 180 4.30 -19.44 6.37
C THR A 180 5.27 -19.51 5.18
N LEU A 181 5.18 -18.59 4.21
CA LEU A 181 6.15 -18.42 3.12
C LEU A 181 7.39 -17.62 3.61
N LEU A 182 7.23 -16.75 4.61
CA LEU A 182 8.34 -16.19 5.38
C LEU A 182 9.10 -17.29 6.14
N ASP A 183 8.36 -18.25 6.71
CA ASP A 183 8.94 -19.35 7.51
C ASP A 183 9.55 -20.46 6.63
N ASN A 184 9.00 -20.77 5.45
CA ASN A 184 9.44 -21.91 4.62
C ASN A 184 10.23 -21.54 3.34
N MET A 185 10.28 -20.28 2.93
CA MET A 185 11.13 -19.85 1.82
C MET A 185 11.89 -18.59 2.18
N GLY A 186 12.82 -18.72 3.13
CA GLY A 186 14.10 -18.03 3.15
C GLY A 186 14.14 -16.64 2.52
N VAL A 187 13.26 -15.72 2.95
CA VAL A 187 13.54 -14.29 2.91
C VAL A 187 14.57 -14.08 4.00
N SER A 188 15.77 -14.53 3.67
CA SER A 188 16.90 -14.59 4.56
C SER A 188 17.11 -13.19 5.09
N SER A 189 17.43 -13.10 6.38
CA SER A 189 18.12 -11.94 6.94
C SER A 189 19.27 -11.43 6.05
N SER A 190 19.79 -12.24 5.12
CA SER A 190 20.68 -11.81 4.03
C SER A 190 20.06 -10.86 2.98
N LEU A 191 18.81 -10.98 2.56
CA LEU A 191 18.21 -10.05 1.57
C LEU A 191 17.90 -8.69 2.18
N LEU A 192 17.36 -8.65 3.41
CA LEU A 192 17.22 -7.40 4.17
C LEU A 192 18.59 -6.81 4.56
N ARG A 193 19.60 -7.64 4.87
CA ARG A 193 20.97 -7.16 5.03
C ARG A 193 21.59 -6.68 3.73
N VAL A 194 21.31 -7.24 2.55
CA VAL A 194 21.96 -6.80 1.29
C VAL A 194 21.60 -5.34 0.97
N ILE A 195 20.40 -4.90 1.35
CA ILE A 195 19.97 -3.50 1.24
C ILE A 195 20.66 -2.60 2.28
N ASP A 196 20.82 -3.05 3.53
CA ASP A 196 21.53 -2.29 4.60
C ASP A 196 23.08 -2.33 4.45
N ARG A 197 23.61 -3.39 3.82
CA ARG A 197 25.04 -3.70 3.72
C ARG A 197 25.75 -2.86 2.66
N ARG A 198 25.05 -2.25 1.70
CA ARG A 198 25.68 -1.39 0.70
C ARG A 198 26.29 -0.12 1.30
N GLN A 199 25.69 0.47 2.35
CA GLN A 199 26.30 1.58 3.09
C GLN A 199 27.38 1.10 4.08
N ARG A 200 27.19 -0.06 4.72
CA ARG A 200 28.18 -0.60 5.66
C ARG A 200 29.44 -1.17 4.99
N LEU A 201 29.35 -1.73 3.79
CA LEU A 201 30.52 -2.24 3.06
C LEU A 201 31.40 -1.10 2.57
N ASP A 202 30.80 0.01 2.12
CA ASP A 202 31.56 1.20 1.76
C ASP A 202 32.28 1.77 2.99
N ALA A 203 31.59 1.81 4.15
CA ALA A 203 32.21 2.18 5.41
C ALA A 203 33.34 1.21 5.82
N ILE A 204 33.13 -0.11 5.75
CA ILE A 204 34.14 -1.12 6.10
C ILE A 204 35.37 -1.04 5.17
N LEU A 205 35.19 -0.78 3.88
CA LEU A 205 36.31 -0.60 2.96
C LEU A 205 37.11 0.66 3.28
N VAL A 206 36.44 1.77 3.63
CA VAL A 206 37.10 3.02 4.04
C VAL A 206 37.84 2.84 5.37
N TYR A 207 37.19 2.30 6.40
CA TYR A 207 37.81 2.07 7.71
C TYR A 207 38.90 0.99 7.65
N GLY A 208 38.72 -0.06 6.85
CA GLY A 208 39.72 -1.10 6.62
C GLY A 208 40.95 -0.55 5.89
N GLY A 209 40.76 0.27 4.86
CA GLY A 209 41.85 0.96 4.17
C GLY A 209 42.61 1.93 5.07
N MET A 210 41.90 2.69 5.92
CA MET A 210 42.49 3.61 6.89
C MET A 210 43.31 2.88 7.97
N LEU A 211 42.84 1.73 8.45
CA LEU A 211 43.57 0.92 9.41
C LEU A 211 44.80 0.27 8.79
N PHE A 212 44.68 -0.24 7.57
CA PHE A 212 45.78 -0.87 6.85
C PHE A 212 46.94 0.11 6.59
N THR A 213 46.63 1.34 6.15
CA THR A 213 47.66 2.37 5.96
C THR A 213 48.31 2.78 7.28
N MET A 214 47.53 2.88 8.36
CA MET A 214 48.07 3.20 9.68
C MET A 214 49.02 2.11 10.23
N VAL A 215 48.66 0.84 10.09
CA VAL A 215 49.52 -0.29 10.50
C VAL A 215 50.78 -0.37 9.63
N PHE A 216 50.65 -0.14 8.32
CA PHE A 216 51.79 -0.13 7.41
C PHE A 216 52.83 0.92 7.80
N LEU A 217 52.40 2.15 8.13
CA LEU A 217 53.30 3.21 8.60
C LEU A 217 53.98 2.86 9.93
N LEU A 218 53.28 2.21 10.85
CA LEU A 218 53.86 1.77 12.13
C LEU A 218 54.94 0.69 11.94
N ILE A 219 54.71 -0.27 11.04
CA ILE A 219 55.69 -1.33 10.74
C ILE A 219 56.95 -0.72 10.12
N VAL A 220 56.80 0.20 9.17
CA VAL A 220 57.93 0.89 8.54
C VAL A 220 58.72 1.70 9.57
N TRP A 221 58.03 2.42 10.46
CA TRP A 221 58.69 3.19 11.52
C TRP A 221 59.44 2.30 12.52
N TRP A 222 58.89 1.14 12.88
CA TRP A 222 59.55 0.19 13.79
C TRP A 222 60.78 -0.47 13.15
N ILE A 223 60.76 -0.72 11.84
CA ILE A 223 61.91 -1.27 11.11
C ILE A 223 63.03 -0.25 10.93
N PHE A 224 62.70 1.04 10.79
CA PHE A 224 63.69 2.10 10.55
C PHE A 224 64.26 2.74 11.82
N LYS A 225 63.82 2.28 13.00
CA LYS A 225 64.30 2.74 14.31
C LYS A 225 65.14 1.65 14.98
#